data_AF-A0A7Z1R3Y0-F1
#
_entry.id   AF-A0A7Z1R3Y0-F1
#
_cell.length_a   1.000
_cell.length_b   1.000
_cell.length_c   1.000
_cell.angle_alpha   90.00
_cell.angle_beta   90.00
_cell.angle_gamma   90.00
#
_symmetry.space_group_name_H-M   'P 1'
#
loop_
_entity.id
_entity.type
_entity.pdbx_description
1 polymer ?
#
loop_
_entity_poly.entity_id
_entity_poly.type
_entity_poly.pdbx_seq_one_letter_code
_entity_poly.pdbx_strand_id
1 'polypeptide(L)'
;MTPPNLSLLLIMICFWCTMWLVHRFLIKPVGAVLEERQGRVDQATQSWEATHQEYLAATARLEAEIQSAAREAARVRGEHRQQALDRRQVTLDRARAEADDRLGAALIALDAQTAAARGELQASAAELARLFATRLLGRKVAS
;
A
#
# COMPACT_ATOMS: atom_id res chain seq x y z
N MET A 1 -102.25 -28.40 -10.65
CA MET A 1 -101.94 -28.53 -9.21
C MET A 1 -100.78 -29.50 -9.07
N THR A 2 -99.58 -29.00 -8.85
CA THR A 2 -98.56 -29.71 -8.07
C THR A 2 -98.13 -28.70 -7.01
N PRO A 3 -98.33 -28.98 -5.71
CA PRO A 3 -97.95 -28.03 -4.67
C PRO A 3 -96.44 -27.76 -4.79
N PRO A 4 -95.95 -26.57 -4.39
CA PRO A 4 -94.52 -26.30 -4.36
C PRO A 4 -93.85 -27.43 -3.60
N ASN A 5 -92.96 -28.16 -4.28
CA ASN A 5 -92.35 -29.36 -3.74
C ASN A 5 -91.55 -28.95 -2.49
N LEU A 6 -92.14 -29.20 -1.31
CA LEU A 6 -91.51 -28.98 -0.01
C LEU A 6 -90.12 -29.65 0.04
N SER A 7 -89.97 -30.76 -0.66
CA SER A 7 -88.71 -31.46 -0.89
C SER A 7 -87.65 -30.59 -1.57
N LEU A 8 -87.99 -29.77 -2.56
CA LEU A 8 -87.06 -28.85 -3.23
C LEU A 8 -86.59 -27.75 -2.26
N LEU A 9 -87.52 -27.19 -1.48
CA LEU A 9 -87.19 -26.19 -0.46
C LEU A 9 -86.27 -26.78 0.63
N LEU A 10 -86.56 -28.00 1.06
CA LEU A 10 -85.75 -28.72 2.05
C LEU A 10 -84.36 -29.06 1.51
N ILE A 11 -84.25 -29.53 0.26
CA ILE A 11 -82.96 -29.75 -0.42
C ILE A 11 -82.18 -28.45 -0.52
N MET A 12 -82.83 -27.33 -0.86
CA MET A 12 -82.18 -26.03 -0.94
C MET A 12 -81.63 -25.58 0.42
N ILE A 13 -82.40 -25.76 1.50
CA ILE A 13 -81.94 -25.49 2.87
C ILE A 13 -80.73 -26.37 3.23
N CYS A 14 -80.81 -27.69 2.98
CA CYS A 14 -79.70 -28.61 3.21
C CYS A 14 -78.46 -28.23 2.40
N PHE A 15 -78.62 -27.80 1.14
CA PHE A 15 -77.53 -27.34 0.29
C PHE A 15 -76.87 -26.08 0.87
N TRP A 16 -77.65 -25.07 1.24
CA TRP A 16 -77.12 -23.84 1.84
C TRP A 16 -76.44 -24.09 3.20
N CYS A 17 -77.02 -24.94 4.05
CA CYS A 17 -76.39 -25.37 5.31
C CYS A 17 -75.05 -26.09 5.05
N THR A 18 -75.01 -27.01 4.08
CA THR A 18 -73.78 -27.74 3.74
C THR A 18 -72.74 -26.83 3.12
N MET A 19 -73.13 -25.93 2.21
CA MET A 19 -72.26 -24.92 1.62
C MET A 19 -71.66 -24.02 2.70
N TRP A 20 -72.49 -23.55 3.65
CA TRP A 20 -72.04 -22.74 4.78
C TRP A 20 -71.06 -23.51 5.66
N LEU A 21 -71.35 -24.79 5.94
CA LEU A 21 -70.48 -25.68 6.71
C LEU A 21 -69.12 -25.86 6.00
N VAL A 22 -69.10 -26.20 4.72
CA VAL A 22 -67.86 -26.39 3.93
C VAL A 22 -67.06 -25.08 3.83
N HIS A 23 -67.73 -23.96 3.58
CA HIS A 23 -67.05 -22.67 3.49
C HIS A 23 -66.40 -22.28 4.83
N ARG A 24 -67.10 -22.51 5.95
CA ARG A 24 -66.61 -22.18 7.29
C ARG A 24 -65.54 -23.15 7.79
N PHE A 25 -65.68 -24.45 7.53
CA PHE A 25 -64.83 -25.50 8.09
C PHE A 25 -63.72 -26.01 7.16
N LEU A 26 -63.80 -25.83 5.84
CA LEU A 26 -62.76 -26.24 4.91
C LEU A 26 -62.09 -25.05 4.24
N ILE A 27 -62.85 -24.19 3.56
CA ILE A 27 -62.26 -23.16 2.69
C ILE A 27 -61.46 -22.14 3.50
N LYS A 28 -62.05 -21.59 4.57
CA LYS A 28 -61.36 -20.63 5.44
C LYS A 28 -60.10 -21.20 6.13
N PRO A 29 -60.14 -22.34 6.84
CA PRO A 29 -58.94 -22.84 7.53
C PRO A 29 -57.86 -23.32 6.57
N VAL A 30 -58.22 -23.96 5.44
CA VAL A 30 -57.23 -24.36 4.43
C VAL A 30 -56.59 -23.14 3.78
N GLY A 31 -57.38 -22.11 3.46
CA GLY A 31 -56.88 -20.84 2.94
C GLY A 31 -55.91 -20.16 3.90
N ALA A 32 -56.26 -20.09 5.18
CA ALA A 32 -55.40 -19.51 6.22
C ALA A 32 -54.05 -20.23 6.36
N VAL A 33 -54.03 -21.57 6.29
CA VAL A 33 -52.77 -22.34 6.34
C VAL A 33 -51.92 -22.12 5.08
N LEU A 34 -52.55 -21.96 3.92
CA LEU A 34 -51.83 -21.69 2.67
C LEU A 34 -51.20 -20.29 2.69
N GLU A 35 -51.95 -19.30 3.16
CA GLU A 35 -51.50 -17.92 3.35
C GLU A 35 -50.37 -17.84 4.38
N GLU A 36 -50.46 -18.56 5.50
CA GLU A 36 -49.37 -18.65 6.49
C GLU A 36 -48.10 -19.27 5.89
N ARG A 37 -48.25 -20.34 5.10
CA ARG A 37 -47.10 -20.97 4.41
C ARG A 37 -46.47 -20.02 3.40
N GLN A 38 -47.27 -19.33 2.59
CA GLN A 38 -46.76 -18.33 1.64
C GLN A 38 -46.07 -17.18 2.37
N GLY A 39 -46.69 -16.62 3.41
CA GLY A 39 -46.09 -15.57 4.22
C GLY A 39 -44.76 -15.99 4.85
N ARG A 40 -44.63 -17.24 5.33
CA ARG A 40 -43.37 -17.76 5.86
C ARG A 40 -42.29 -17.89 4.79
N VAL A 41 -42.65 -18.32 3.58
CA VAL A 41 -41.69 -18.40 2.46
C VAL A 41 -41.26 -17.01 2.03
N ASP A 42 -42.21 -16.08 1.89
CA ASP A 42 -41.91 -14.70 1.48
C ASP A 42 -41.03 -13.98 2.52
N GLN A 43 -41.31 -14.15 3.82
CA GLN A 43 -40.47 -13.63 4.89
C GLN A 43 -39.07 -14.25 4.89
N ALA A 44 -38.96 -15.55 4.64
CA ALA A 44 -37.66 -16.23 4.54
C ALA A 44 -36.87 -15.72 3.34
N THR A 45 -37.51 -15.52 2.18
CA THR A 45 -36.87 -14.96 0.99
C THR A 45 -36.43 -13.52 1.21
N GLN A 46 -37.29 -12.66 1.78
CA GLN A 46 -36.96 -11.25 2.06
C GLN A 46 -35.81 -11.12 3.06
N SER A 47 -35.82 -11.92 4.13
CA SER A 47 -34.72 -11.91 5.11
C SER A 47 -33.41 -12.44 4.52
N TRP A 48 -33.48 -13.46 3.65
CA TRP A 48 -32.32 -13.95 2.92
C TRP A 48 -31.77 -12.89 1.96
N GLU A 49 -32.62 -12.24 1.17
CA GLU A 49 -32.21 -11.17 0.25
C GLU A 49 -31.58 -10.00 0.99
N ALA A 50 -32.17 -9.56 2.10
CA ALA A 50 -31.61 -8.49 2.94
C ALA A 50 -30.23 -8.86 3.49
N THR A 51 -30.10 -10.06 4.08
CA THR A 51 -28.83 -10.55 4.63
C THR A 51 -27.78 -10.73 3.53
N HIS A 52 -28.20 -11.19 2.35
CA HIS A 52 -27.31 -11.37 1.20
C HIS A 52 -26.81 -10.03 0.67
N GLN A 53 -27.68 -9.02 0.57
CA GLN A 53 -27.29 -7.66 0.19
C GLN A 53 -26.33 -7.03 1.21
N GLU A 54 -26.58 -7.21 2.50
CA GLU A 54 -25.67 -6.76 3.56
C GLU A 54 -24.30 -7.43 3.46
N TYR A 55 -24.26 -8.74 3.20
CA TYR A 55 -23.02 -9.48 2.97
C TYR A 55 -22.26 -8.95 1.74
N LEU A 56 -22.95 -8.73 0.62
CA LEU A 56 -22.35 -8.16 -0.59
C LEU A 56 -21.83 -6.73 -0.35
N ALA A 57 -22.58 -5.91 0.38
CA ALA A 57 -22.14 -4.57 0.74
C ALA A 57 -20.92 -4.60 1.68
N ALA A 58 -20.88 -5.50 2.66
CA ALA A 58 -19.76 -5.66 3.58
C ALA A 58 -18.50 -6.14 2.86
N THR A 59 -18.63 -7.12 1.97
CA THR A 59 -17.52 -7.61 1.14
C THR A 59 -16.99 -6.54 0.18
N ALA A 60 -17.87 -5.75 -0.45
CA ALA A 60 -17.47 -4.63 -1.29
C ALA A 60 -16.72 -3.54 -0.50
N ARG A 61 -17.16 -3.23 0.73
CA ARG A 61 -16.46 -2.30 1.62
C ARG A 61 -15.09 -2.82 2.01
N LEU A 62 -14.98 -4.09 2.40
CA LEU A 62 -13.71 -4.71 2.76
C LEU A 62 -12.72 -4.69 1.60
N GLU A 63 -13.17 -5.03 0.39
CA GLU A 63 -12.33 -4.98 -0.81
C GLU A 63 -11.85 -3.55 -1.10
N ALA A 64 -12.73 -2.55 -0.99
CA ALA A 64 -12.35 -1.15 -1.15
C ALA A 64 -11.33 -0.69 -0.10
N GLU A 65 -11.51 -1.09 1.16
CA GLU A 65 -10.57 -0.82 2.24
C GLU A 65 -9.20 -1.46 1.97
N ILE A 66 -9.17 -2.73 1.58
CA ILE A 66 -7.92 -3.44 1.23
C ILE A 66 -7.21 -2.74 0.06
N GLN A 67 -7.94 -2.36 -0.99
CA GLN A 67 -7.36 -1.65 -2.13
C GLN A 67 -6.82 -0.27 -1.74
N SER A 68 -7.55 0.49 -0.90
CA SER A 68 -7.07 1.77 -0.41
C SER A 68 -5.82 1.63 0.47
N ALA A 69 -5.79 0.65 1.37
CA ALA A 69 -4.63 0.34 2.20
C ALA A 69 -3.42 -0.09 1.36
N ALA A 70 -3.64 -0.89 0.30
CA ALA A 70 -2.59 -1.28 -0.62
C ALA A 70 -2.01 -0.08 -1.39
N ARG A 71 -2.85 0.84 -1.86
CA ARG A 71 -2.44 2.09 -2.51
C ARG A 71 -1.64 2.98 -1.57
N GLU A 72 -2.11 3.14 -0.34
CA GLU A 72 -1.44 3.93 0.70
C GLU A 72 -0.07 3.33 1.04
N ALA A 73 -0.01 2.02 1.25
CA ALA A 73 1.25 1.32 1.49
C ALA A 73 2.22 1.46 0.30
N ALA A 74 1.73 1.43 -0.94
CA ALA A 74 2.54 1.66 -2.13
C ALA A 74 3.06 3.10 -2.20
N ARG A 75 2.22 4.10 -1.88
CA ARG A 75 2.60 5.52 -1.79
C ARG A 75 3.72 5.72 -0.77
N VAL A 76 3.53 5.24 0.46
CA VAL A 76 4.52 5.34 1.56
C VAL A 76 5.84 4.66 1.18
N ARG A 77 5.80 3.47 0.59
CA ARG A 77 7.02 2.81 0.09
C ARG A 77 7.71 3.63 -1.01
N GLY A 78 6.94 4.22 -1.91
CA GLY A 78 7.47 5.10 -2.97
C GLY A 78 8.18 6.33 -2.39
N GLU A 79 7.55 7.00 -1.42
CA GLU A 79 8.09 8.17 -0.75
C GLU A 79 9.38 7.86 0.00
N HIS A 80 9.40 6.78 0.79
CA HIS A 80 10.62 6.36 1.49
C HIS A 80 11.73 5.95 0.53
N ARG A 81 11.40 5.30 -0.59
CA ARG A 81 12.38 4.97 -1.63
C ARG A 81 12.97 6.23 -2.24
N GLN A 82 12.15 7.22 -2.58
CA GLN A 82 12.64 8.47 -3.14
C GLN A 82 13.53 9.22 -2.14
N GLN A 83 13.08 9.37 -0.89
CA GLN A 83 13.87 9.99 0.18
C GLN A 83 15.21 9.27 0.40
N ALA A 84 15.24 7.93 0.32
CA ALA A 84 16.47 7.16 0.44
C ALA A 84 17.42 7.40 -0.75
N LEU A 85 16.88 7.50 -1.97
CA LEU A 85 17.67 7.85 -3.16
C LEU A 85 18.25 9.27 -3.06
N ASP A 86 17.45 10.24 -2.63
CA ASP A 86 17.89 11.63 -2.46
C ASP A 86 18.98 11.73 -1.39
N ARG A 87 18.78 11.09 -0.23
CA ARG A 87 19.80 11.03 0.83
C ARG A 87 21.09 10.35 0.38
N ARG A 88 20.96 9.26 -0.40
CA ARG A 88 22.11 8.57 -0.97
C ARG A 88 22.87 9.49 -1.92
N GLN A 89 22.17 10.21 -2.79
CA GLN A 89 22.79 11.15 -3.72
C GLN A 89 23.54 12.26 -2.99
N VAL A 90 22.90 12.90 -2.00
CA VAL A 90 23.54 13.92 -1.15
C VAL A 90 24.79 13.38 -0.44
N THR A 91 24.71 12.15 0.08
CA THR A 91 25.85 11.52 0.76
C THR A 91 27.01 11.24 -0.20
N LEU A 92 26.71 10.76 -1.42
CA LEU A 92 27.71 10.52 -2.46
C LEU A 92 28.35 11.83 -2.94
N ASP A 93 27.57 12.88 -3.15
CA ASP A 93 28.08 14.17 -3.60
C ASP A 93 28.95 14.83 -2.52
N ARG A 94 28.56 14.71 -1.24
CA ARG A 94 29.42 15.14 -0.13
C ARG A 94 30.72 14.36 -0.07
N ALA A 95 30.67 13.03 -0.19
CA ALA A 95 31.86 12.19 -0.17
C ALA A 95 32.81 12.49 -1.34
N ARG A 96 32.27 12.82 -2.52
CA ARG A 96 33.05 13.27 -3.69
C ARG A 96 33.72 14.60 -3.43
N ALA A 97 32.98 15.60 -2.94
CA ALA A 97 33.55 16.91 -2.60
C ALA A 97 34.67 16.78 -1.55
N GLU A 98 34.45 15.98 -0.49
CA GLU A 98 35.49 15.70 0.51
C GLU A 98 36.72 15.00 -0.08
N ALA A 99 36.54 14.10 -1.05
CA ALA A 99 37.64 13.44 -1.73
C ALA A 99 38.43 14.40 -2.62
N ASP A 100 37.74 15.27 -3.36
CA ASP A 100 38.35 16.29 -4.22
C ASP A 100 39.13 17.32 -3.40
N ASP A 101 38.57 17.77 -2.27
CA ASP A 101 39.25 18.67 -1.32
C ASP A 101 40.53 18.03 -0.76
N ARG A 102 40.47 16.75 -0.36
CA ARG A 102 41.64 16.01 0.13
C ARG A 102 42.70 15.83 -0.94
N LEU A 103 42.30 15.53 -2.18
CA LEU A 103 43.22 15.43 -3.31
C LEU A 103 43.89 16.77 -3.59
N GLY A 104 43.13 17.87 -3.62
CA GLY A 104 43.66 19.22 -3.79
C GLY A 104 44.68 19.58 -2.70
N ALA A 105 44.34 19.33 -1.44
CA ALA A 105 45.26 19.56 -0.31
C ALA A 105 46.53 18.70 -0.40
N ALA A 106 46.40 17.43 -0.79
CA ALA A 106 47.54 16.53 -0.95
C ALA A 106 48.47 16.97 -2.09
N LEU A 107 47.91 17.44 -3.22
CA LEU A 107 48.70 17.96 -4.34
C LEU A 107 49.48 19.23 -3.94
N ILE A 108 48.83 20.16 -3.24
CA ILE A 108 49.50 21.38 -2.74
C ILE A 108 50.63 21.02 -1.78
N ALA A 109 50.39 20.07 -0.86
CA ALA A 109 51.41 19.60 0.07
C ALA A 109 52.57 18.91 -0.66
N LEU A 110 52.28 18.11 -1.69
CA LEU A 110 53.29 17.43 -2.51
C LEU A 110 54.16 18.42 -3.29
N ASP A 111 53.57 19.45 -3.88
CA ASP A 111 54.30 20.50 -4.60
C ASP A 111 55.22 21.28 -3.65
N ALA A 112 54.73 21.63 -2.46
CA ALA A 112 55.53 22.29 -1.43
C ALA A 112 56.72 21.42 -0.98
N GLN A 113 56.49 20.11 -0.74
CA GLN A 113 57.56 19.17 -0.39
C GLN A 113 58.57 19.02 -1.51
N THR A 114 58.12 18.95 -2.77
CA THR A 114 58.99 18.84 -3.94
C THR A 114 59.86 20.09 -4.11
N ALA A 115 59.29 21.28 -3.91
CA ALA A 115 60.02 22.55 -3.95
C ALA A 115 61.07 22.62 -2.82
N ALA A 116 60.70 22.23 -1.60
CA ALA A 116 61.62 22.18 -0.46
C ALA A 116 62.79 21.21 -0.71
N ALA A 117 62.49 19.98 -1.14
CA ALA A 117 63.50 18.96 -1.44
C ALA A 117 64.45 19.41 -2.56
N ARG A 118 63.95 20.09 -3.62
CA ARG A 118 64.79 20.67 -4.67
C ARG A 118 65.73 21.74 -4.12
N GLY A 119 65.24 22.63 -3.24
CA GLY A 119 66.07 23.64 -2.59
C GLY A 119 67.17 23.04 -1.74
N GLU A 120 66.85 22.00 -0.96
CA GLU A 120 67.82 21.26 -0.13
C GLU A 120 68.88 20.54 -0.96
N LEU A 121 68.49 19.91 -2.08
CA LEU A 121 69.42 19.31 -3.03
C LEU A 121 70.36 20.34 -3.67
N GLN A 122 69.84 21.53 -4.04
CA GLN A 122 70.67 22.60 -4.59
C GLN A 122 71.69 23.14 -3.57
N ALA A 123 71.26 23.34 -2.32
CA ALA A 123 72.15 23.77 -1.24
C ALA A 123 73.25 22.72 -0.99
N SER A 124 72.86 21.44 -0.90
CA SER A 124 73.79 20.32 -0.71
C SER A 124 74.79 20.20 -1.88
N ALA A 125 74.33 20.38 -3.12
CA ALA A 125 75.18 20.37 -4.30
C ALA A 125 76.19 21.53 -4.31
N ALA A 126 75.77 22.74 -3.92
CA ALA A 126 76.65 23.90 -3.82
C ALA A 126 77.73 23.70 -2.73
N GLU A 127 77.37 23.10 -1.60
CA GLU A 127 78.32 22.78 -0.53
C GLU A 127 79.34 21.72 -0.95
N LEU A 128 78.87 20.64 -1.59
CA LEU A 128 79.75 19.61 -2.18
C LEU A 128 80.69 20.22 -3.23
N ALA A 129 80.20 21.09 -4.11
CA ALA A 129 81.01 21.76 -5.11
C ALA A 129 82.11 22.63 -4.48
N ARG A 130 81.81 23.37 -3.39
CA ARG A 130 82.82 24.12 -2.61
C ARG A 130 83.87 23.22 -1.98
N LEU A 131 83.46 22.08 -1.42
CA LEU A 131 84.38 21.08 -0.85
C LEU A 131 85.31 20.51 -1.93
N PHE A 132 84.78 20.17 -3.10
CA PHE A 132 85.58 19.70 -4.24
C PHE A 132 86.54 20.77 -4.76
N ALA A 133 86.08 22.02 -4.94
CA ALA A 133 86.93 23.12 -5.39
C ALA A 133 88.09 23.38 -4.43
N THR A 134 87.83 23.34 -3.12
CA THR A 134 88.86 23.49 -2.08
C THR A 134 89.88 22.36 -2.13
N ARG A 135 89.44 21.12 -2.38
CA ARG A 135 90.31 19.94 -2.45
C ARG A 135 91.15 19.91 -3.74
N LEU A 136 90.61 20.40 -4.86
CA LEU A 136 91.31 20.47 -6.14
C LEU A 136 92.34 21.62 -6.20
N LEU A 137 92.02 22.77 -5.59
CA LEU A 137 92.88 23.96 -5.61
C LEU A 137 93.97 23.98 -4.52
N GLY A 138 94.00 23.01 -3.62
CA GLY A 138 95.05 22.88 -2.59
C GLY A 138 95.12 24.02 -1.56
N ARG A 139 94.22 25.01 -1.61
CA ARG A 139 94.07 26.07 -0.61
C ARG A 139 92.60 26.42 -0.40
N LYS A 140 92.26 26.88 0.81
CA LYS A 140 90.90 27.39 1.13
C LYS A 140 90.54 28.54 0.21
N VAL A 141 89.50 28.36 -0.60
CA VAL A 141 88.91 29.44 -1.41
C VAL A 141 87.97 30.22 -0.48
N ALA A 142 88.29 31.48 -0.20
CA ALA A 142 87.53 32.34 0.70
C ALA A 142 86.51 33.18 -0.07
N SER A 143 85.33 33.31 0.55
CA SER A 143 84.14 34.08 0.16
C SER A 143 83.43 33.59 -1.10
#